data_AF-A0A2E9ACD1-F1
#
_entry.id   AF-A0A2E9ACD1-F1
#
_cell.length_a   1.000
_cell.length_b   1.000
_cell.length_c   1.000
_cell.angle_alpha   90.00
_cell.angle_beta   90.00
_cell.angle_gamma   90.00
#
_symmetry.space_group_name_H-M   'P 1'
#
loop_
_entity.id
_entity.type
_entity.pdbx_description
1 polymer ?
#
loop_
_entity_poly.entity_id
_entity_poly.type
_entity_poly.pdbx_seq_one_letter_code
_entity_poly.pdbx_strand_id
1 'polypeptide(L)'
;MFTSAEARLGRNMSLVAAIGIVLTIVINVATGAASGAANSYDSTWGPVDNLINFAQDVALVFVVVLAMKLFVADDKPVFRVMSYMMIAINTMWAVRDLAPTAVAQSVWDQGVTPTQVEDMLGTFTFGSFLLLSIWVWTIINADGGELIPRWGILAGKGASILFVVLQSVSFFGQSLGITPTVIAPIFLLGGVILWPISLFGLSRAFATKL
;
A
#
# COMPACT_ATOMS: atom_id res chain seq x y z
N MET A 1 -1.35 -19.66 -19.64
CA MET A 1 -2.59 -20.17 -19.01
C MET A 1 -2.58 -19.83 -17.53
N PHE A 2 -3.68 -19.29 -17.00
CA PHE A 2 -3.83 -18.92 -15.58
C PHE A 2 -4.53 -20.06 -14.84
N THR A 3 -3.95 -20.58 -13.76
CA THR A 3 -4.44 -21.78 -13.06
C THR A 3 -5.39 -21.43 -11.92
N SER A 4 -6.22 -22.39 -11.50
CA SER A 4 -7.11 -22.21 -10.34
C SER A 4 -6.34 -22.04 -9.02
N ALA A 5 -5.15 -22.64 -8.88
CA ALA A 5 -4.27 -22.43 -7.73
C ALA A 5 -3.76 -20.98 -7.66
N GLU A 6 -3.34 -20.42 -8.80
CA GLU A 6 -2.93 -19.02 -8.92
C GLU A 6 -4.09 -18.06 -8.66
N ALA A 7 -5.30 -18.40 -9.12
CA ALA A 7 -6.52 -17.65 -8.84
C ALA A 7 -6.84 -17.61 -7.33
N ARG A 8 -6.74 -18.75 -6.64
CA ARG A 8 -6.94 -18.82 -5.18
C ARG A 8 -5.90 -17.98 -4.45
N LEU A 9 -4.64 -18.11 -4.84
CA LEU A 9 -3.54 -17.36 -4.23
C LEU A 9 -3.72 -15.84 -4.44
N GLY A 10 -4.00 -15.40 -5.67
CA GLY A 10 -4.19 -13.98 -5.99
C GLY A 10 -5.38 -13.36 -5.25
N ARG A 11 -6.50 -14.09 -5.18
CA ARG A 11 -7.66 -13.69 -4.37
C ARG A 11 -7.26 -13.53 -2.90
N ASN A 12 -6.64 -14.55 -2.31
CA ASN A 12 -6.30 -14.55 -0.88
C ASN A 12 -5.29 -13.46 -0.54
N MET A 13 -4.25 -13.27 -1.36
CA MET A 13 -3.24 -12.23 -1.13
C MET A 13 -3.84 -10.83 -1.29
N SER A 14 -4.76 -10.62 -2.25
CA SER A 14 -5.49 -9.35 -2.37
C SER A 14 -6.32 -9.05 -1.10
N LEU A 15 -6.91 -10.09 -0.49
CA LEU A 15 -7.65 -9.95 0.77
C LEU A 15 -6.72 -9.68 1.96
N VAL A 16 -5.60 -10.39 2.06
CA VAL A 16 -4.59 -10.16 3.11
C VAL A 16 -4.09 -8.72 3.05
N ALA A 17 -3.74 -8.22 1.87
CA ALA A 17 -3.32 -6.83 1.71
C ALA A 17 -4.44 -5.85 2.11
N ALA A 18 -5.68 -6.05 1.63
CA ALA A 18 -6.80 -5.16 1.98
C ALA A 18 -7.12 -5.15 3.48
N ILE A 19 -7.11 -6.32 4.12
CA ILE A 19 -7.37 -6.46 5.56
C ILE A 19 -6.23 -5.87 6.38
N GLY A 20 -4.97 -6.09 5.96
CA GLY A 20 -3.79 -5.53 6.61
C GLY A 20 -3.87 -4.01 6.73
N ILE A 21 -4.20 -3.33 5.63
CA ILE A 21 -4.36 -1.87 5.62
C ILE A 21 -5.42 -1.42 6.63
N VAL A 22 -6.57 -2.11 6.67
CA VAL A 22 -7.65 -1.77 7.61
C VAL A 22 -7.19 -1.97 9.06
N LEU A 23 -6.48 -3.06 9.36
CA LEU A 23 -5.98 -3.35 10.70
C LEU A 23 -4.93 -2.33 11.17
N THR A 24 -3.96 -1.98 10.32
CA THR A 24 -2.96 -0.95 10.62
C THR A 24 -3.60 0.39 10.94
N ILE A 25 -4.69 0.75 10.26
CA ILE A 25 -5.42 1.98 10.57
C ILE A 25 -6.19 1.87 11.88
N VAL A 26 -6.81 0.73 12.17
CA VAL A 26 -7.46 0.52 13.48
C VAL A 26 -6.46 0.70 14.62
N ILE A 27 -5.24 0.16 14.46
CA ILE A 27 -4.15 0.35 15.42
C ILE A 27 -3.79 1.84 15.52
N ASN A 28 -3.52 2.50 14.39
CA ASN A 28 -3.14 3.92 14.36
C ASN A 28 -4.21 4.87 14.94
N VAL A 29 -5.50 4.55 14.80
CA VAL A 29 -6.58 5.30 15.42
C VAL A 29 -6.64 5.03 16.92
N ALA A 30 -6.50 3.77 17.34
CA ALA A 30 -6.53 3.38 18.75
C ALA A 30 -5.35 3.96 19.55
N THR A 31 -4.18 4.11 18.93
CA THR A 31 -2.98 4.71 19.56
C THR A 31 -2.95 6.24 19.45
N GLY A 32 -3.88 6.85 18.72
CA GLY A 32 -3.87 8.29 18.46
C GLY A 32 -2.80 8.75 17.46
N ALA A 33 -2.08 7.82 16.81
CA ALA A 33 -1.12 8.14 15.75
C ALA A 33 -1.81 8.78 14.52
N ALA A 34 -3.05 8.39 14.23
CA ALA A 34 -3.82 8.94 13.12
C ALA A 34 -4.14 10.44 13.23
N SER A 35 -4.08 11.04 14.43
CA SER A 35 -4.32 12.47 14.65
C SER A 35 -3.04 13.32 14.62
N GLY A 36 -1.87 12.70 14.39
CA GLY A 36 -0.56 13.36 14.49
C GLY A 36 -0.15 13.68 15.92
N ALA A 37 -0.82 13.08 16.93
CA ALA A 37 -0.49 13.25 18.35
C ALA A 37 0.55 12.24 18.83
N ALA A 38 0.67 11.07 18.20
CA ALA A 38 1.74 10.13 18.49
C ALA A 38 2.98 10.51 17.67
N ASN A 39 3.96 11.11 18.34
CA ASN A 39 5.25 11.49 17.73
C ASN A 39 6.35 10.45 18.02
N SER A 40 5.97 9.23 18.42
CA SER A 40 6.93 8.21 18.86
C SER A 40 6.41 6.80 18.66
N TYR A 41 7.34 5.89 18.34
CA TYR A 41 7.11 4.45 18.28
C TYR A 41 6.39 3.94 19.55
N ASP A 42 5.28 3.22 19.36
CA ASP A 42 4.56 2.57 20.46
C ASP A 42 5.18 1.20 20.76
N SER A 43 5.77 1.04 21.94
CA SER A 43 6.42 -0.23 22.32
C SER A 43 5.46 -1.43 22.43
N THR A 44 4.17 -1.18 22.64
CA THR A 44 3.14 -2.21 22.79
C THR A 44 2.55 -2.60 21.43
N TRP A 45 2.19 -1.62 20.60
CA TRP A 45 1.50 -1.84 19.33
C TRP A 45 2.42 -1.84 18.11
N GLY A 46 3.57 -1.18 18.17
CA GLY A 46 4.54 -1.08 17.09
C GLY A 46 4.98 -2.45 16.52
N PRO A 47 5.32 -3.45 17.34
CA PRO A 47 5.69 -4.78 16.83
C PRO A 47 4.57 -5.45 16.03
N VAL A 48 3.31 -5.27 16.48
CA VAL A 48 2.14 -5.85 15.84
C VAL A 48 1.84 -5.14 14.53
N ASP A 49 1.85 -3.81 14.54
CA ASP A 49 1.60 -3.01 13.33
C ASP A 49 2.65 -3.28 12.24
N ASN A 50 3.93 -3.33 12.62
CA ASN A 50 5.03 -3.62 11.70
C ASN A 50 4.93 -5.02 11.07
N LEU A 51 4.45 -6.02 11.82
CA LEU A 51 4.22 -7.36 11.28
C LEU A 51 3.02 -7.40 10.31
N ILE A 52 1.98 -6.62 10.59
CA ILE A 52 0.81 -6.49 9.70
C ILE A 52 1.22 -5.82 8.39
N ASN A 53 1.95 -4.70 8.45
CA ASN A 53 2.48 -4.01 7.27
C ASN A 53 3.40 -4.94 6.45
N PHE A 54 4.31 -5.68 7.11
CA PHE A 54 5.15 -6.68 6.45
C PHE A 54 4.31 -7.71 5.67
N ALA A 55 3.30 -8.31 6.30
CA ALA A 55 2.45 -9.32 5.68
C ALA A 55 1.61 -8.76 4.52
N GLN A 56 1.09 -7.54 4.68
CA GLN A 56 0.39 -6.79 3.65
C GLN A 56 1.28 -6.57 2.43
N ASP A 57 2.51 -6.13 2.62
CA ASP A 57 3.38 -5.71 1.52
C ASP A 57 3.95 -6.92 0.78
N VAL A 58 4.25 -8.01 1.49
CA VAL A 58 4.50 -9.32 0.88
C VAL A 58 3.29 -9.76 0.06
N ALA A 59 2.07 -9.65 0.60
CA ALA A 59 0.87 -10.00 -0.13
C ALA A 59 0.69 -9.16 -1.40
N LEU A 60 1.00 -7.86 -1.36
CA LEU A 60 0.98 -6.98 -2.52
C LEU A 60 1.98 -7.42 -3.61
N VAL A 61 3.15 -7.97 -3.27
CA VAL A 61 4.06 -8.57 -4.26
C VAL A 61 3.35 -9.68 -5.04
N PHE A 62 2.69 -10.62 -4.33
CA PHE A 62 1.93 -11.69 -5.00
C PHE A 62 0.78 -11.16 -5.84
N VAL A 63 0.06 -10.15 -5.35
CA VAL A 63 -1.03 -9.51 -6.10
C VAL A 63 -0.51 -8.94 -7.43
N VAL A 64 0.61 -8.22 -7.41
CA VAL A 64 1.19 -7.63 -8.62
C VAL A 64 1.63 -8.70 -9.61
N VAL A 65 2.38 -9.72 -9.16
CA VAL A 65 2.86 -10.82 -10.02
C VAL A 65 1.69 -11.56 -10.67
N LEU A 66 0.66 -11.89 -9.89
CA LEU A 66 -0.50 -12.62 -10.40
C LEU A 66 -1.39 -11.74 -11.28
N ALA A 67 -1.48 -10.45 -11.00
CA ALA A 67 -2.17 -9.50 -11.88
C ALA A 67 -1.48 -9.39 -13.24
N MET A 68 -0.14 -9.39 -13.28
CA MET A 68 0.60 -9.41 -14.55
C MET A 68 0.20 -10.62 -15.41
N LYS A 69 0.06 -11.79 -14.79
CA LYS A 69 -0.37 -12.99 -15.49
C LYS A 69 -1.85 -12.95 -15.88
N LEU A 70 -2.72 -12.47 -14.98
CA LEU A 70 -4.17 -12.39 -15.20
C LEU A 70 -4.52 -11.47 -16.37
N PHE A 71 -3.85 -10.32 -16.47
CA PHE A 71 -4.12 -9.30 -17.48
C PHE A 71 -3.16 -9.35 -18.68
N VAL A 72 -2.39 -10.44 -18.82
CA VAL A 72 -1.48 -10.67 -19.97
C VAL A 72 -0.52 -9.49 -20.17
N ALA A 73 0.35 -9.27 -19.18
CA ALA A 73 1.28 -8.14 -19.15
C ALA A 73 2.27 -8.12 -20.34
N ASP A 74 2.55 -9.28 -20.96
CA ASP A 74 3.49 -9.37 -22.07
C ASP A 74 3.09 -8.53 -23.28
N ASP A 75 1.78 -8.35 -23.48
CA ASP A 75 1.23 -7.54 -24.57
C ASP A 75 1.05 -6.06 -24.16
N LYS A 76 1.35 -5.71 -22.90
CA LYS A 76 1.06 -4.41 -22.29
C LYS A 76 2.32 -3.83 -21.63
N PRO A 77 3.24 -3.24 -22.43
CA PRO A 77 4.59 -2.89 -21.98
C PRO A 77 4.61 -1.94 -20.78
N VAL A 78 3.72 -0.93 -20.77
CA VAL A 78 3.65 0.03 -19.65
C VAL A 78 3.19 -0.65 -18.36
N PHE A 79 2.14 -1.49 -18.42
CA PHE A 79 1.66 -2.25 -17.26
C PHE A 79 2.72 -3.22 -16.74
N ARG A 80 3.45 -3.89 -17.65
CA ARG A 80 4.56 -4.79 -17.29
C ARG A 80 5.67 -4.08 -16.55
N VAL A 81 6.19 -2.97 -17.10
CA VAL A 81 7.29 -2.19 -16.48
C VAL A 81 6.86 -1.66 -15.12
N MET A 82 5.67 -1.04 -15.04
CA MET A 82 5.16 -0.53 -13.77
C MET A 82 4.96 -1.63 -12.73
N SER A 83 4.54 -2.83 -13.14
CA SER A 83 4.39 -3.96 -12.23
C SER A 83 5.74 -4.45 -11.70
N TYR A 84 6.81 -4.48 -12.50
CA TYR A 84 8.15 -4.78 -11.99
C TYR A 84 8.63 -3.73 -10.98
N MET A 85 8.36 -2.45 -11.23
CA MET A 85 8.67 -1.39 -10.25
C MET A 85 7.89 -1.60 -8.95
N MET A 86 6.61 -1.96 -9.03
CA MET A 86 5.81 -2.23 -7.84
C MET A 86 6.26 -3.47 -7.08
N ILE A 87 6.72 -4.52 -7.76
CA ILE A 87 7.33 -5.68 -7.09
C ILE A 87 8.55 -5.25 -6.27
N ALA A 88 9.43 -4.43 -6.85
CA ALA A 88 10.59 -3.89 -6.14
C ALA A 88 10.19 -3.01 -4.96
N ILE A 89 9.23 -2.10 -5.15
CA ILE A 89 8.73 -1.22 -4.09
C ILE A 89 8.11 -2.01 -2.93
N ASN A 90 7.19 -2.93 -3.21
CA ASN A 90 6.52 -3.70 -2.16
C ASN A 90 7.51 -4.62 -1.42
N THR A 91 8.56 -5.09 -2.10
CA THR A 91 9.64 -5.85 -1.44
C THR A 91 10.46 -4.95 -0.52
N MET A 92 10.80 -3.73 -0.96
CA MET A 92 11.49 -2.75 -0.10
C MET A 92 10.62 -2.32 1.09
N TRP A 93 9.31 -2.16 0.87
CA TRP A 93 8.37 -1.84 1.95
C TRP A 93 8.29 -2.98 2.97
N ALA A 94 8.10 -4.22 2.52
CA ALA A 94 8.11 -5.36 3.44
C ALA A 94 9.40 -5.41 4.28
N VAL A 95 10.57 -5.28 3.67
CA VAL A 95 11.84 -5.33 4.42
C VAL A 95 11.95 -4.18 5.42
N ARG A 96 11.54 -2.96 5.07
CA ARG A 96 11.66 -1.80 5.96
C ARG A 96 10.69 -1.85 7.13
N ASP A 97 9.49 -2.43 6.97
CA ASP A 97 8.44 -2.35 7.99
C ASP A 97 8.85 -2.99 9.31
N LEU A 98 9.74 -3.98 9.26
CA LEU A 98 10.25 -4.65 10.46
C LEU A 98 11.38 -3.86 11.17
N ALA A 99 11.95 -2.85 10.53
CA ALA A 99 13.15 -2.17 11.02
C ALA A 99 12.96 -1.41 12.35
N PRO A 100 11.87 -0.64 12.57
CA PRO A 100 11.67 0.04 13.85
C PRO A 100 11.58 -0.94 15.03
N THR A 101 10.87 -2.06 14.84
CA THR A 101 10.77 -3.13 15.84
C THR A 101 12.13 -3.78 16.09
N ALA A 102 12.91 -4.03 15.04
CA ALA A 102 14.24 -4.59 15.18
C ALA A 102 15.15 -3.67 16.01
N VAL A 103 15.07 -2.35 15.81
CA VAL A 103 15.78 -1.37 16.63
C VAL A 103 15.26 -1.35 18.08
N ALA A 104 13.95 -1.39 18.27
CA ALA A 104 13.33 -1.34 19.59
C ALA A 104 13.65 -2.57 20.47
N GLN A 105 13.87 -3.72 19.84
CA GLN A 105 14.06 -5.01 20.52
C GLN A 105 15.50 -5.54 20.42
N SER A 106 16.41 -4.81 19.77
CA SER A 106 17.80 -5.25 19.59
C SER A 106 18.51 -5.36 20.94
N VAL A 107 19.29 -6.44 21.10
CA VAL A 107 20.24 -6.57 22.22
C VAL A 107 21.53 -5.77 22.00
N TRP A 108 21.69 -5.19 20.82
CA TRP A 108 22.86 -4.40 20.42
C TRP A 108 22.50 -2.92 20.34
N ASP A 109 23.42 -2.04 20.72
CA ASP A 109 23.26 -0.60 20.49
C ASP A 109 23.16 -0.31 18.98
N GLN A 110 22.09 0.38 18.59
CA GLN A 110 21.79 0.71 17.19
C GLN A 110 22.22 2.13 16.81
N GLY A 111 22.52 3.01 17.78
CA GLY A 111 22.83 4.42 17.51
C GLY A 111 21.69 5.25 16.93
N VAL A 112 20.49 4.68 16.78
CA VAL A 112 19.26 5.32 16.33
C VAL A 112 18.09 4.82 17.18
N THR A 113 17.08 5.67 17.38
CA THR A 113 15.84 5.30 18.08
C THR A 113 14.83 4.71 17.09
N PRO A 114 13.88 3.87 17.55
CA PRO A 114 12.82 3.33 16.67
C PRO A 114 12.02 4.43 15.97
N THR A 115 11.69 5.51 16.68
CA THR A 115 11.00 6.69 16.11
C THR A 115 11.79 7.33 14.98
N GLN A 116 13.10 7.52 15.15
CA GLN A 116 13.95 8.07 14.07
C GLN A 116 13.95 7.17 12.84
N VAL A 117 13.92 5.85 13.04
CA VAL A 117 13.79 4.90 11.92
C VAL A 117 12.42 5.06 11.24
N GLU A 118 11.31 5.13 11.98
CA GLU A 118 9.98 5.37 11.40
C GLU A 118 9.93 6.67 10.57
N ASP A 119 10.46 7.77 11.13
CA ASP A 119 10.50 9.07 10.44
C ASP A 119 11.31 8.98 9.13
N MET A 120 12.48 8.32 9.16
CA MET A 120 13.31 8.09 7.98
C MET A 120 12.56 7.24 6.94
N LEU A 121 11.91 6.16 7.36
CA LEU A 121 11.16 5.28 6.47
C LEU A 121 9.93 5.95 5.88
N GLY A 122 9.29 6.86 6.63
CA GLY A 122 8.17 7.68 6.18
C GLY A 122 8.50 8.53 4.96
N THR A 123 9.76 8.96 4.80
CA THR A 123 10.19 9.74 3.61
C THR A 123 10.11 8.95 2.30
N PHE A 124 10.32 7.63 2.34
CA PHE A 124 10.23 6.76 1.16
C PHE A 124 8.82 6.65 0.60
N THR A 125 7.80 6.95 1.41
CA THR A 125 6.38 6.94 1.04
C THR A 125 6.08 7.91 -0.11
N PHE A 126 6.84 9.01 -0.24
CA PHE A 126 6.62 10.01 -1.28
C PHE A 126 6.69 9.44 -2.71
N GLY A 127 7.87 8.95 -3.11
CA GLY A 127 8.07 8.46 -4.48
C GLY A 127 7.29 7.17 -4.76
N SER A 128 7.15 6.32 -3.75
CA SER A 128 6.48 5.03 -3.88
C SER A 128 4.97 5.14 -4.09
N PHE A 129 4.29 6.10 -3.46
CA PHE A 129 2.85 6.33 -3.68
C PHE A 129 2.54 6.94 -5.06
N LEU A 130 3.45 7.73 -5.63
CA LEU A 130 3.33 8.19 -7.02
C LEU A 130 3.42 7.02 -8.00
N LEU A 131 4.39 6.12 -7.80
CA LEU A 131 4.55 4.93 -8.62
C LEU A 131 3.37 3.96 -8.46
N LEU A 132 2.86 3.78 -7.23
CA LEU A 132 1.63 3.05 -6.96
C LEU A 132 0.46 3.64 -7.76
N SER A 133 0.30 4.96 -7.76
CA SER A 133 -0.76 5.64 -8.51
C SER A 133 -0.68 5.34 -9.99
N ILE A 134 0.51 5.46 -10.58
CA ILE A 134 0.74 5.14 -12.00
C ILE A 134 0.41 3.66 -12.26
N TRP A 135 0.87 2.76 -11.39
CA TRP A 135 0.60 1.33 -11.54
C TRP A 135 -0.90 1.02 -11.49
N VAL A 136 -1.66 1.62 -10.58
CA VAL A 136 -3.12 1.45 -10.49
C VAL A 136 -3.83 1.90 -11.77
N TRP A 137 -3.39 2.99 -12.41
CA TRP A 137 -3.91 3.37 -13.71
C TRP A 137 -3.57 2.34 -14.80
N THR A 138 -2.35 1.80 -14.78
CA THR A 138 -1.95 0.79 -15.78
C THR A 138 -2.68 -0.53 -15.64
N ILE A 139 -2.94 -1.02 -14.42
CA ILE A 139 -3.69 -2.26 -14.19
C ILE A 139 -5.17 -2.11 -14.58
N ILE A 140 -5.78 -0.96 -14.29
CA ILE A 140 -7.16 -0.67 -14.71
C ILE A 140 -7.27 -0.60 -16.23
N ASN A 141 -6.30 0.03 -16.89
CA ASN A 141 -6.26 0.05 -18.36
C ASN A 141 -5.99 -1.35 -18.93
N ALA A 142 -5.17 -2.17 -18.24
CA ALA A 142 -4.90 -3.54 -18.64
C ALA A 142 -6.10 -4.47 -18.49
N ASP A 143 -6.96 -4.24 -17.49
CA ASP A 143 -8.22 -4.96 -17.32
C ASP A 143 -9.24 -4.66 -18.44
N GLY A 144 -9.22 -3.46 -19.01
CA GLY A 144 -10.16 -3.07 -20.06
C GLY A 144 -11.63 -2.97 -19.62
N GLY A 145 -11.91 -3.13 -18.32
CA GLY A 145 -13.26 -3.13 -17.75
C GLY A 145 -13.95 -4.50 -17.76
N GLU A 146 -13.20 -5.59 -17.94
CA GLU A 146 -13.77 -6.93 -18.11
C GLU A 146 -13.84 -7.74 -16.81
N LEU A 147 -12.78 -7.74 -16.00
CA LEU A 147 -12.66 -8.63 -14.83
C LEU A 147 -12.79 -7.88 -13.51
N ILE A 148 -12.26 -6.65 -13.41
CA ILE A 148 -12.35 -5.85 -12.19
C ILE A 148 -13.76 -5.23 -12.12
N PRO A 149 -14.51 -5.45 -11.02
CA PRO A 149 -15.81 -4.80 -10.86
C PRO A 149 -15.72 -3.28 -10.92
N ARG A 150 -16.74 -2.63 -11.51
CA ARG A 150 -16.76 -1.16 -11.70
C ARG A 150 -16.49 -0.35 -10.42
N TRP A 151 -17.02 -0.79 -9.28
CA TRP A 151 -16.76 -0.13 -7.99
C TRP A 151 -15.29 -0.24 -7.57
N GLY A 152 -14.62 -1.35 -7.87
CA GLY A 152 -13.18 -1.54 -7.62
C GLY A 152 -12.34 -0.65 -8.52
N ILE A 153 -12.72 -0.52 -9.80
CA ILE A 153 -12.09 0.42 -10.74
C ILE A 153 -12.22 1.87 -10.25
N LEU A 154 -13.44 2.29 -9.87
CA LEU A 154 -13.68 3.64 -9.38
C LEU A 154 -12.90 3.93 -8.09
N ALA A 155 -12.84 2.96 -7.18
CA ALA A 155 -12.05 3.08 -5.96
C ALA A 155 -10.56 3.20 -6.26
N GLY A 156 -10.00 2.36 -7.15
CA GLY A 156 -8.60 2.45 -7.55
C GLY A 156 -8.24 3.78 -8.21
N LYS A 157 -9.08 4.28 -9.12
CA LYS A 157 -8.89 5.62 -9.73
C LYS A 157 -8.93 6.72 -8.68
N GLY A 158 -9.93 6.68 -7.79
CA GLY A 158 -10.06 7.65 -6.71
C GLY A 158 -8.85 7.65 -5.77
N ALA A 159 -8.44 6.47 -5.29
CA ALA A 159 -7.24 6.31 -4.46
C ALA A 159 -6.00 6.89 -5.15
N SER A 160 -5.78 6.56 -6.43
CA SER A 160 -4.62 7.03 -7.20
C SER A 160 -4.59 8.56 -7.35
N ILE A 161 -5.74 9.18 -7.62
CA ILE A 161 -5.83 10.65 -7.70
C ILE A 161 -5.49 11.26 -6.34
N LEU A 162 -6.05 10.72 -5.26
CA LEU A 162 -5.82 11.23 -3.91
C LEU A 162 -4.37 11.01 -3.46
N PHE A 163 -3.72 9.93 -3.87
CA PHE A 163 -2.30 9.72 -3.63
C PHE A 163 -1.44 10.75 -4.36
N VAL A 164 -1.72 11.05 -5.63
CA VAL A 164 -1.02 12.12 -6.36
C VAL A 164 -1.23 13.47 -5.68
N VAL A 165 -2.45 13.79 -5.25
CA VAL A 165 -2.74 15.03 -4.50
C VAL A 165 -1.95 15.05 -3.19
N LEU A 166 -2.02 13.97 -2.41
CA LEU A 166 -1.31 13.84 -1.14
C LEU A 166 0.20 14.07 -1.31
N GLN A 167 0.82 13.42 -2.30
CA GLN A 167 2.25 13.58 -2.53
C GLN A 167 2.61 14.96 -3.07
N SER A 168 1.77 15.56 -3.92
CA SER A 168 1.97 16.95 -4.37
C SER A 168 1.94 17.91 -3.18
N VAL A 169 1.04 17.69 -2.23
CA VAL A 169 0.99 18.47 -0.99
C VAL A 169 2.16 18.13 -0.06
N SER A 170 2.62 16.88 0.03
CA SER A 170 3.85 16.57 0.78
C SER A 170 5.09 17.29 0.20
N PHE A 171 5.11 17.52 -1.11
CA PHE A 171 6.24 18.18 -1.80
C PHE A 171 6.20 19.71 -1.71
N PHE A 172 5.01 20.33 -1.80
CA PHE A 172 4.84 21.80 -1.84
C PHE A 172 4.07 22.37 -0.64
N GLY A 173 3.53 21.55 0.24
CA GLY A 173 2.54 21.95 1.24
C GLY A 173 3.05 22.97 2.24
N GLN A 174 4.32 22.84 2.66
CA GLN A 174 4.92 23.81 3.56
C GLN A 174 5.03 25.21 2.93
N SER A 175 5.40 25.31 1.65
CA SER A 175 5.48 26.60 0.96
C SER A 175 4.10 27.20 0.63
N LEU A 176 3.06 26.35 0.59
CA LEU A 176 1.67 26.73 0.40
C LEU A 176 0.89 26.97 1.72
N GLY A 177 1.55 26.84 2.88
CA GLY A 177 0.93 27.02 4.20
C GLY A 177 -0.09 25.95 4.58
N ILE A 178 -0.02 24.76 3.97
CA ILE A 178 -0.95 23.65 4.23
C ILE A 178 -0.53 22.89 5.48
N THR A 179 -1.47 22.62 6.38
CA THR A 179 -1.23 21.89 7.64
C THR A 179 -1.66 20.42 7.54
N PRO A 180 -1.09 19.52 8.37
CA PRO A 180 -1.48 18.09 8.38
C PRO A 180 -2.98 17.86 8.59
N THR A 181 -3.65 18.71 9.39
CA THR A 181 -5.08 18.62 9.68
C THR A 181 -5.96 18.75 8.42
N VAL A 182 -5.53 19.56 7.44
CA VAL A 182 -6.27 19.75 6.18
C VAL A 182 -6.15 18.52 5.27
N ILE A 183 -5.05 17.78 5.39
CA ILE A 183 -4.71 16.67 4.49
C ILE A 183 -5.19 15.33 5.05
N ALA A 184 -5.30 15.20 6.38
CA ALA A 184 -5.71 13.95 7.02
C ALA A 184 -6.99 13.31 6.41
N PRO A 185 -8.07 14.06 6.07
CA PRO A 185 -9.23 13.48 5.40
C PRO A 185 -8.94 12.89 4.02
N ILE A 186 -8.02 13.51 3.26
CA ILE A 186 -7.59 13.03 1.93
C ILE A 186 -6.84 11.71 2.08
N PHE A 187 -5.93 11.63 3.05
CA PHE A 187 -5.21 10.40 3.38
C PHE A 187 -6.17 9.29 3.79
N LEU A 188 -7.14 9.58 4.68
CA LEU A 188 -8.14 8.61 5.10
C LEU A 188 -8.97 8.10 3.92
N LEU A 189 -9.49 8.99 3.07
CA LEU A 189 -10.29 8.58 1.93
C LEU A 189 -9.47 7.75 0.92
N GLY A 190 -8.29 8.21 0.54
CA GLY A 190 -7.45 7.54 -0.46
C GLY A 190 -6.86 6.22 0.04
N GLY A 191 -6.16 6.27 1.17
CA GLY A 191 -5.39 5.16 1.70
C GLY A 191 -6.21 4.14 2.50
N VAL A 192 -7.22 4.58 3.24
CA VAL A 192 -7.95 3.70 4.18
C VAL A 192 -9.23 3.16 3.58
N ILE A 193 -9.91 3.94 2.74
CA ILE A 193 -11.20 3.54 2.18
C ILE A 193 -11.02 3.04 0.76
N LEU A 194 -10.58 3.90 -0.14
CA LEU A 194 -10.61 3.60 -1.58
C LEU A 194 -9.56 2.55 -1.96
N TRP A 195 -8.38 2.57 -1.36
CA TRP A 195 -7.32 1.61 -1.68
C TRP A 195 -7.66 0.16 -1.28
N PRO A 196 -8.11 -0.13 -0.04
CA PRO A 196 -8.58 -1.48 0.31
C PRO A 196 -9.76 -1.96 -0.54
N ILE A 197 -10.68 -1.05 -0.90
CA ILE A 197 -11.79 -1.37 -1.82
C ILE A 197 -11.23 -1.76 -3.20
N SER A 198 -10.22 -1.05 -3.72
CA SER A 198 -9.57 -1.40 -4.99
C SER A 198 -8.95 -2.81 -4.94
N LEU A 199 -8.22 -3.14 -3.88
CA LEU A 199 -7.64 -4.47 -3.67
C LEU A 199 -8.71 -5.55 -3.53
N PHE A 200 -9.81 -5.26 -2.83
CA PHE A 200 -10.96 -6.14 -2.79
C PHE A 200 -11.56 -6.37 -4.19
N GLY A 201 -11.61 -5.33 -5.03
CA GLY A 201 -11.99 -5.44 -6.44
C GLY A 201 -11.08 -6.39 -7.22
N LEU A 202 -9.76 -6.29 -7.06
CA LEU A 202 -8.79 -7.22 -7.65
C LEU A 202 -9.00 -8.65 -7.16
N SER A 203 -9.32 -8.85 -5.87
CA SER A 203 -9.64 -10.18 -5.34
C SER A 203 -10.83 -10.83 -6.08
N ARG A 204 -11.81 -10.03 -6.51
CA ARG A 204 -12.96 -10.49 -7.31
C ARG A 204 -12.55 -10.83 -8.74
N ALA A 205 -11.65 -10.06 -9.34
CA ALA A 205 -11.10 -10.37 -10.66
C ALA A 205 -10.40 -11.73 -10.66
N PHE A 206 -9.56 -12.03 -9.66
CA PHE A 206 -8.95 -13.35 -9.51
C PHE A 206 -9.97 -14.46 -9.32
N ALA A 207 -11.04 -14.22 -8.56
CA ALA A 207 -12.09 -15.20 -8.31
C ALA A 207 -12.84 -15.65 -9.59
N THR A 208 -12.80 -14.88 -10.68
CA THR A 208 -13.41 -15.28 -11.96
C THR A 208 -12.72 -16.46 -12.64
N LYS A 209 -11.51 -16.83 -12.19
CA LYS A 209 -10.69 -17.91 -12.75
C LYS A 209 -10.60 -19.13 -11.81
N LEU A 210 -11.48 -19.21 -10.80
CA LEU A 210 -11.62 -20.34 -9.88
C LEU A 210 -12.50 -21.44 -10.47
#